data_AF-A0A7Y2HCA1-F1
#
_entry.id   AF-A0A7Y2HCA1-F1
#
_cell.length_a   1.000
_cell.length_b   1.000
_cell.length_c   1.000
_cell.angle_alpha   90.00
_cell.angle_beta   90.00
_cell.angle_gamma   90.00
#
_symmetry.space_group_name_H-M   'P 1'
#
loop_
_entity.id
_entity.type
_entity.pdbx_description
1 polymer ?
#
loop_
_entity_poly.entity_id
_entity_poly.type
_entity_poly.pdbx_seq_one_letter_code
_entity_poly.pdbx_strand_id
1 'polypeptide(L)' 'YTKELRGTWEMTKAFSAGPFNAYAIHNADSGSIIYVTVFVLAPGSEKRDMMLQLDYIIKNARLTSEVPGS' A
#
# COMPACT_ATOMS: atom_id res chain seq x y z
N TYR A 1 -0.58 -14.35 7.74
CA TYR A 1 -1.36 -14.35 6.49
C TYR A 1 -1.52 -12.91 6.02
N THR A 2 -1.15 -12.63 4.78
CA THR A 2 -1.35 -11.30 4.15
C THR A 2 -2.43 -11.46 3.08
N LYS A 3 -3.49 -10.65 3.16
CA LYS A 3 -4.49 -10.58 2.09
C LYS A 3 -4.22 -9.35 1.23
N GLU A 4 -4.22 -9.53 -0.08
CA GLU A 4 -4.02 -8.45 -1.06
C GLU A 4 -5.32 -8.20 -1.84
N LEU A 5 -5.66 -6.92 -2.01
CA LEU A 5 -6.72 -6.45 -2.89
C LEU A 5 -6.11 -5.48 -3.90
N ARG A 6 -6.44 -5.64 -5.17
CA ARG A 6 -6.00 -4.75 -6.25
C ARG A 6 -7.23 -4.16 -6.91
N GLY A 7 -7.19 -2.87 -7.22
CA GLY A 7 -8.30 -2.18 -7.87
C GLY A 7 -7.89 -0.85 -8.46
N THR A 8 -8.89 -0.12 -8.93
CA THR A 8 -8.73 1.25 -9.44
C THR A 8 -9.53 2.21 -8.57
N TRP A 9 -8.94 3.37 -8.28
CA TRP A 9 -9.62 4.48 -7.64
C TRP A 9 -10.00 5.50 -8.71
N GLU A 10 -11.09 6.23 -8.46
CA GLU A 10 -11.58 7.28 -9.34
C GLU A 10 -11.90 8.54 -8.52
N MET A 11 -11.42 9.70 -8.99
CA MET A 11 -11.78 11.01 -8.44
C MET A 11 -12.62 11.77 -9.46
N THR A 12 -13.92 11.88 -9.17
CA THR A 12 -14.92 12.51 -10.03
C THR A 12 -14.63 13.99 -10.31
N LYS A 13 -13.99 14.70 -9.38
CA LYS A 13 -13.69 16.15 -9.52
C LYS A 13 -12.45 16.45 -10.36
N ALA A 14 -11.51 15.52 -10.43
CA ALA A 14 -10.22 15.72 -11.11
C ALA A 14 -10.12 14.90 -12.40
N PHE A 15 -11.21 14.23 -12.83
CA PHE A 15 -11.23 13.25 -13.92
C PHE A 15 -10.01 12.32 -13.90
N SER A 16 -9.60 11.94 -12.69
CA SER A 16 -8.35 11.22 -12.44
C SER A 16 -8.68 9.84 -11.93
N ALA A 17 -8.06 8.83 -12.51
CA ALA A 17 -8.14 7.46 -12.07
C ALA A 17 -6.75 6.84 -12.00
N GLY A 18 -6.58 5.86 -11.13
CA GLY A 18 -5.30 5.19 -10.96
C GLY A 18 -5.43 3.84 -10.27
N PRO A 19 -4.39 3.00 -10.37
CA PRO A 19 -4.32 1.77 -9.61
C PRO A 19 -4.15 2.05 -8.11
N PHE A 20 -4.73 1.18 -7.29
CA PHE A 20 -4.38 1.04 -5.87
C PHE A 20 -4.19 -0.44 -5.51
N ASN A 21 -3.33 -0.69 -4.54
CA ASN A 21 -3.22 -1.97 -3.86
C ASN A 21 -3.52 -1.76 -2.37
N ALA A 22 -4.29 -2.67 -1.78
CA ALA A 22 -4.53 -2.72 -0.35
C ALA A 22 -4.04 -4.06 0.22
N TYR A 23 -3.35 -3.99 1.35
CA TYR A 23 -2.76 -5.12 2.05
C TYR A 23 -3.33 -5.18 3.46
N ALA A 24 -3.79 -6.36 3.89
CA ALA A 24 -4.12 -6.64 5.27
C ALA A 24 -3.07 -7.59 5.83
N ILE A 25 -2.23 -7.09 6.74
CA ILE A 25 -1.12 -7.83 7.35
C ILE A 25 -1.52 -8.17 8.79
N HIS A 26 -1.64 -9.46 9.07
CA HIS A 26 -1.91 -9.93 10.43
C HIS A 26 -0.63 -9.87 11.28
N ASN A 27 -0.64 -9.05 12.33
CA ASN A 27 0.40 -9.04 13.36
C ASN A 27 0.05 -10.09 14.42
N ALA A 28 0.77 -11.21 14.40
CA ALA A 28 0.54 -12.32 15.32
C ALA A 28 0.94 -11.99 16.77
N ASP A 29 1.90 -11.08 16.96
CA ASP A 29 2.44 -10.76 18.29
C ASP A 29 1.47 -9.90 19.11
N SER A 30 0.76 -8.97 18.46
CA SER A 30 -0.22 -8.09 19.11
C SER A 30 -1.68 -8.48 18.83
N GLY A 31 -1.93 -9.51 18.01
CA GLY A 31 -3.26 -9.90 17.57
C GLY A 31 -3.99 -8.83 16.75
N SER A 32 -3.27 -7.87 16.19
CA SER A 32 -3.83 -6.74 15.42
C SER A 32 -3.71 -6.97 13.92
N ILE A 33 -4.54 -6.29 13.14
CA ILE A 33 -4.46 -6.28 11.68
C ILE A 33 -4.02 -4.91 11.23
N ILE A 34 -2.95 -4.88 10.43
CA ILE A 34 -2.41 -3.66 9.84
C ILE A 34 -2.92 -3.57 8.41
N TYR A 35 -3.66 -2.51 8.12
CA TYR A 35 -4.15 -2.20 6.79
C TYR A 35 -3.23 -1.18 6.13
N VAL A 36 -2.71 -1.51 4.95
CA VAL A 36 -1.85 -0.65 4.16
C VAL A 36 -2.46 -0.45 2.78
N THR A 37 -2.78 0.79 2.42
CA THR A 37 -3.30 1.13 1.09
C THR A 37 -2.30 2.03 0.39
N VAL A 38 -1.89 1.63 -0.81
CA VAL A 38 -0.96 2.37 -1.67
C VAL A 38 -1.64 2.69 -2.99
N PHE A 39 -1.51 3.93 -3.43
CA PHE A 39 -2.05 4.44 -4.69
C PHE A 39 -1.08 5.46 -5.30
N VAL A 40 -1.11 5.59 -6.63
CA VAL A 40 -0.29 6.56 -7.36
C VAL A 40 -1.18 7.61 -8.00
N LEU A 41 -0.93 8.88 -7.67
CA LEU A 41 -1.50 10.04 -8.35
C LEU A 41 -0.40 10.70 -9.19
N ALA A 42 -0.33 10.35 -10.47
CA ALA A 42 0.65 10.92 -11.39
C ALA A 42 -0.02 11.28 -12.74
N PRO A 43 -0.41 12.55 -12.95
CA PRO A 43 -0.89 13.02 -14.24
C PRO A 43 0.26 13.11 -15.25
N GLY A 44 0.11 12.53 -16.44
CA GLY A 44 1.09 12.61 -17.53
C GLY A 44 2.38 11.79 -17.35
N SER A 45 2.47 10.95 -16.30
CA SER A 45 3.62 10.07 -16.05
C SER A 45 3.25 8.59 -16.10
N GLU A 46 4.23 7.73 -16.32
CA GLU A 46 4.09 6.27 -16.31
C GLU A 46 3.81 5.79 -14.87
N LYS A 47 2.60 5.28 -14.62
CA LYS A 47 2.13 4.91 -13.28
C LYS A 47 2.55 3.49 -12.86
N ARG A 48 2.95 2.64 -13.81
CA ARG A 48 3.22 1.22 -13.57
C ARG A 48 4.53 1.06 -12.80
N ASP A 49 5.57 1.77 -13.19
CA ASP A 49 6.87 1.72 -12.52
C ASP A 49 6.77 2.22 -11.08
N MET A 50 6.00 3.29 -10.85
CA MET A 50 5.71 3.79 -9.50
C MET A 50 4.97 2.76 -8.65
N MET A 51 3.96 2.08 -9.22
CA MET A 51 3.24 1.01 -8.51
C MET A 51 4.14 -0.20 -8.22
N LEU A 52 5.06 -0.55 -9.12
CA LEU A 52 6.02 -1.64 -8.89
C LEU A 52 6.97 -1.31 -7.74
N GLN A 53 7.46 -0.06 -7.67
CA GLN A 53 8.30 0.39 -6.55
C GLN A 53 7.54 0.36 -5.22
N LEU A 54 6.28 0.82 -5.20
CA LEU A 54 5.44 0.75 -4.01
C LEU A 54 5.19 -0.70 -3.56
N ASP A 55 4.89 -1.60 -4.49
CA ASP A 55 4.73 -3.03 -4.21
C ASP A 55 6.03 -3.64 -3.62
N TYR A 56 7.20 -3.24 -4.13
CA TYR A 56 8.49 -3.66 -3.58
C TYR A 56 8.70 -3.15 -2.14
N ILE A 57 8.36 -1.89 -1.86
CA ILE A 57 8.49 -1.31 -0.51
C ILE A 57 7.61 -2.09 0.48
N ILE A 58 6.34 -2.33 0.15
CA ILE A 58 5.41 -3.02 1.06
C ILE A 58 5.85 -4.47 1.30
N LYS A 59 6.30 -5.19 0.27
CA LYS A 59 6.76 -6.59 0.41
C LYS A 59 8.02 -6.74 1.24
N ASN A 60 8.88 -5.72 1.29
CA ASN A 60 10.13 -5.75 2.05
C ASN A 60 10.04 -5.01 3.39
N ALA A 61 8.90 -4.36 3.68
CA ALA A 61 8.69 -3.69 4.94
C ALA A 61 8.73 -4.69 6.10
N ARG A 62 9.53 -4.39 7.12
CA ARG A 62 9.55 -5.14 8.38
C ARG A 62 8.72 -4.39 9.40
N LEU A 63 7.75 -5.09 9.96
CA LEU A 63 6.99 -4.60 11.10
C LEU A 63 7.84 -4.82 12.34
N THR A 64 8.38 -3.74 12.91
CA THR A 64 9.02 -3.77 14.22
C THR A 64 8.03 -3.30 15.28
N SER A 65 7.91 -4.05 16.36
CA SER A 65 7.16 -3.66 17.57
C SER A 65 8.04 -2.87 18.55
N GLU A 66 9.34 -2.74 18.28
CA GLU A 66 10.26 -1.97 19.09
C GLU A 66 10.20 -0.49 18.70
N VAL A 67 9.85 0.36 19.66
CA VAL A 67 10.14 1.78 19.59
C VAL A 67 11.66 1.91 19.73
N PRO A 68 12.40 2.47 18.76
CA PRO A 68 13.84 2.64 18.91
C PRO A 68 14.11 3.57 20.11
N GLY A 69 14.56 3.01 21.24
CA GLY A 69 14.97 3.78 22.42
C GLY A 69 14.21 3.54 23.74
N SER A 70 13.50 2.43 23.92
CA SER A 70 12.95 2.00 25.22
C SER A 70 13.66 0.76 25.76
#